data_AF-A0A937XE76-F1
#
_entry.id   AF-A0A937XE76-F1
#
_cell.length_a   1.000
_cell.length_b   1.000
_cell.length_c   1.000
_cell.angle_alpha   90.00
_cell.angle_beta   90.00
_cell.angle_gamma   90.00
#
_symmetry.space_group_name_H-M   'P 1'
#
loop_
_entity.id
_entity.type
_entity.pdbx_description
1 polymer ?
#
loop_
_entity_poly.entity_id
_entity_poly.type
_entity_poly.pdbx_seq_one_letter_code
_entity_poly.pdbx_strand_id
1 'polypeptide(L)' 'MHPILLELGPLRVHAYGFSLAVSFLLGGLWVVRRGRPRGLREEELSKLFLYVLAAALIGSRIYYGFQHPEDFREDWLS' A
#
# COMPACT_ATOMS: atom_id res chain seq x y z
N MET A 1 21.01 8.41 2.22
CA MET A 1 19.94 7.48 1.79
C MET A 1 20.16 6.16 2.52
N HIS A 2 19.59 5.97 3.71
CA HIS A 2 19.58 4.67 4.39
C HIS A 2 18.27 3.96 4.01
N PRO A 3 18.29 3.03 3.04
CA PRO A 3 17.08 2.38 2.55
C PRO A 3 16.44 1.43 3.58
N ILE A 4 17.09 1.22 4.72
CA ILE A 4 16.76 0.20 5.71
C ILE A 4 16.73 0.87 7.09
N LEU A 5 15.57 0.86 7.76
CA LEU A 5 15.42 1.44 9.11
C LEU A 5 15.82 0.45 10.20
N LEU A 6 15.46 -0.81 10.01
CA LEU A 6 15.65 -1.87 11.00
C LEU A 6 16.05 -3.15 10.25
N GLU A 7 17.14 -3.75 10.71
CA GLU A 7 17.61 -5.06 10.27
C GLU A 7 17.47 -6.03 11.43
N LEU A 8 16.45 -6.88 11.37
CA LEU A 8 16.25 -8.00 12.31
C LEU A 8 16.59 -9.29 11.56
N GLY A 9 17.88 -9.53 11.35
CA GLY A 9 18.39 -10.71 10.61
C GLY A 9 17.88 -10.76 9.16
N PRO A 10 17.05 -11.74 8.75
CA PRO A 10 16.52 -11.83 7.39
C PRO A 10 15.43 -10.79 7.07
N LEU A 11 14.87 -10.12 8.09
CA LEU A 11 13.83 -9.12 7.92
C LEU A 11 14.46 -7.73 7.80
N ARG A 12 14.51 -7.24 6.56
CA ARG A 12 14.89 -5.85 6.25
C ARG A 12 13.64 -4.98 6.14
N VAL A 13 13.46 -4.08 7.10
CA VAL A 13 12.39 -3.09 7.05
C VAL A 13 12.89 -1.88 6.28
N HIS A 14 12.39 -1.72 5.06
CA HIS A 14 12.75 -0.59 4.23
C HIS A 14 12.01 0.69 4.61
N ALA A 15 12.66 1.83 4.40
CA ALA A 15 12.07 3.16 4.65
C ALA A 15 10.77 3.41 3.88
N TYR A 16 10.72 3.01 2.61
CA TYR A 16 9.51 3.17 1.82
C TYR A 16 8.35 2.33 2.38
N GLY A 17 8.63 1.09 2.82
CA GLY A 17 7.62 0.19 3.39
C GLY A 17 7.13 0.68 4.75
N PHE A 18 8.05 1.18 5.59
CA PHE A 18 7.70 1.80 6.86
C PHE A 18 6.81 3.04 6.66
N SER A 19 7.20 3.96 5.79
CA SER A 19 6.41 5.15 5.44
C SER A 19 5.03 4.78 4.90
N LEU A 20 4.94 3.72 4.09
CA LEU A 20 3.66 3.21 3.58
C LEU A 20 2.76 2.73 4.74
N ALA A 21 3.30 1.93 5.66
CA ALA A 21 2.57 1.44 6.83
C ALA A 21 2.08 2.58 7.72
N VAL A 22 2.94 3.58 7.98
CA VAL A 22 2.56 4.79 8.72
C VAL A 22 1.46 5.56 8.00
N SER A 23 1.53 5.70 6.67
CA SER A 23 0.51 6.38 5.88
C SER A 23 -0.86 5.72 6.02
N PHE A 24 -0.90 4.38 5.94
CA PHE A 24 -2.14 3.62 6.11
C PHE A 24 -2.70 3.71 7.54
N LEU A 25 -1.85 3.64 8.56
CA LEU A 25 -2.24 3.82 9.95
C LEU A 25 -2.86 5.19 10.20
N LEU A 26 -2.17 6.26 9.79
CA LEU A 26 -2.65 7.63 9.96
C LEU A 26 -3.92 7.90 9.15
N GLY A 27 -3.98 7.40 7.91
CA GLY A 27 -5.17 7.50 7.06
C GLY A 27 -6.38 6.79 7.66
N GLY A 28 -6.20 5.55 8.15
CA GLY A 28 -7.26 4.79 8.81
C GLY A 28 -7.77 5.48 10.08
N LEU A 29 -6.85 5.92 10.96
CA LEU A 29 -7.19 6.69 12.15
C LEU A 29 -7.96 7.97 11.81
N TRP A 30 -7.54 8.69 10.78
CA TRP A 30 -8.19 9.92 10.33
C TRP A 30 -9.61 9.64 9.81
N VAL A 31 -9.78 8.61 8.99
CA VAL A 31 -11.07 8.19 8.45
C VAL A 31 -12.04 7.78 9.56
N VAL A 32 -11.60 6.97 10.53
CA VAL A 32 -12.43 6.57 11.68
C VAL A 32 -12.83 7.79 12.50
N ARG A 33 -11.86 8.66 12.82
CA ARG A 33 -12.09 9.87 13.62
C ARG A 33 -13.01 10.87 12.92
N ARG A 34 -13.02 10.89 11.59
CA ARG A 34 -13.85 11.77 10.75
C ARG A 34 -15.21 11.14 10.40
N GLY A 35 -15.30 9.81 10.36
CA GLY A 35 -16.51 9.06 10.03
C GLY A 35 -17.45 8.84 11.20
N ARG A 36 -16.92 8.66 12.41
CA ARG A 36 -17.71 8.47 13.64
C ARG A 36 -18.70 9.63 13.93
N PRO A 37 -18.34 10.93 13.77
CA PRO A 37 -19.29 12.03 13.91
C PRO A 37 -20.36 12.10 12.81
N ARG A 38 -20.16 11.39 11.69
CA ARG A 38 -21.08 11.36 10.55
C ARG A 38 -22.05 10.18 10.59
N GLY A 39 -22.00 9.36 11.63
CA GLY A 39 -22.83 8.15 11.74
C GLY A 39 -22.38 7.00 10.83
N LEU A 40 -21.15 7.06 10.28
CA LEU A 40 -20.61 5.95 9.51
C LEU A 40 -20.30 4.76 10.42
N ARG A 41 -20.72 3.57 10.01
CA ARG A 41 -20.46 2.33 10.75
C ARG A 41 -19.00 1.93 10.57
N GLU A 42 -18.34 1.48 11.64
CA GLU A 42 -16.94 1.01 11.59
C GLU A 42 -16.75 -0.14 10.59
N GLU A 43 -17.77 -0.98 10.40
CA GLU A 43 -17.76 -2.04 9.38
C GLU A 43 -17.64 -1.50 7.96
N GLU A 44 -18.32 -0.41 7.62
CA GLU A 44 -18.25 0.19 6.29
C GLU A 44 -16.89 0.84 6.05
N LEU A 45 -16.36 1.52 7.06
CA LEU A 45 -15.01 2.10 7.00
C LEU A 45 -13.94 1.01 6.84
N SER A 46 -14.07 -0.11 7.56
CA SER A 46 -13.15 -1.23 7.48
C SER A 46 -13.21 -1.92 6.11
N LYS A 47 -14.42 -2.12 5.56
CA LYS A 47 -14.60 -2.64 4.20
C LYS A 47 -13.95 -1.73 3.16
N LEU A 48 -14.21 -0.42 3.24
CA LEU A 48 -13.61 0.56 2.33
C LEU A 48 -12.09 0.56 2.43
N PHE A 49 -11.55 0.50 3.65
CA PHE A 49 -10.10 0.45 3.88
C PHE A 49 -9.47 -0.79 3.23
N LEU A 50 -10.12 -1.95 3.36
CA LEU A 50 -9.69 -3.19 2.71
C LEU A 50 -9.70 -3.08 1.17
N TYR A 51 -10.77 -2.48 0.60
CA TYR A 51 -10.85 -2.25 -0.84
C TYR A 51 -9.75 -1.30 -1.33
N VAL A 52 -9.47 -0.23 -0.59
CA VAL A 52 -8.39 0.71 -0.93
C VAL A 52 -7.02 0.03 -0.90
N LEU A 53 -6.75 -0.81 0.12
CA LEU A 53 -5.52 -1.59 0.21
C LEU A 53 -5.36 -2.53 -1.00
N ALA A 54 -6.42 -3.27 -1.35
CA ALA A 54 -6.41 -4.16 -2.51
C ALA A 54 -6.20 -3.38 -3.82
N ALA A 55 -6.92 -2.27 -4.01
CA ALA A 55 -6.79 -1.42 -5.18
C ALA A 55 -5.40 -0.79 -5.29
N ALA A 56 -4.79 -0.35 -4.18
CA ALA A 56 -3.43 0.19 -4.17
C ALA A 56 -2.40 -0.86 -4.58
N LEU A 57 -2.51 -2.09 -4.06
CA LEU A 57 -1.60 -3.18 -4.40
C LEU A 57 -1.73 -3.56 -5.89
N ILE A 58 -2.96 -3.78 -6.37
CA ILE A 58 -3.23 -4.13 -7.77
C ILE A 58 -2.81 -2.97 -8.69
N GLY A 59 -3.22 -1.75 -8.38
CA GLY A 59 -2.89 -0.56 -9.15
C GLY A 59 -1.39 -0.32 -9.24
N SER A 60 -0.63 -0.57 -8.16
CA SER A 60 0.83 -0.46 -8.18
C SER A 60 1.48 -1.43 -9.19
N ARG A 61 0.97 -2.66 -9.29
CA ARG A 61 1.48 -3.67 -10.22
C ARG A 61 1.09 -3.39 -11.66
N ILE A 62 -0.15 -2.98 -11.88
CA ILE A 62 -0.62 -2.55 -13.20
C ILE A 62 0.21 -1.35 -13.68
N TYR A 63 0.40 -0.35 -12.82
CA TYR A 63 1.19 0.83 -13.15
C TYR A 63 2.65 0.48 -13.46
N TYR A 64 3.26 -0.44 -12.69
CA TYR A 64 4.60 -0.94 -12.99
C TYR A 64 4.67 -1.56 -14.39
N GLY A 65 3.69 -2.39 -14.76
CA GLY A 65 3.61 -3.00 -16.10
C GLY A 65 3.43 -1.98 -17.23
N PHE A 66 2.66 -0.92 -17.00
CA PHE A 66 2.55 0.19 -17.96
C PHE A 66 3.82 1.02 -18.07
N GLN A 67 4.60 1.12 -17.00
CA GLN A 67 5.82 1.92 -16.96
C GLN A 67 7.03 1.18 -17.54
N HIS A 68 7.06 -0.14 -17.47
CA HIS A 68 8.12 -0.99 -18.02
C HIS A 68 7.58 -1.96 -19.08
N PRO A 69 6.90 -1.49 -20.14
CA PRO A 69 6.32 -2.38 -21.14
C PRO A 69 7.39 -3.13 -21.97
N GLU A 70 8.64 -2.68 -21.93
CA GLU A 70 9.83 -3.35 -22.49
C GLU A 70 10.23 -4.62 -21.73
N ASP A 71 10.20 -4.63 -20.39
CA ASP A 71 10.50 -5.82 -19.57
C ASP A 71 9.54 -6.98 -19.87
N PHE A 72 8.29 -6.65 -20.21
CA PHE A 72 7.26 -7.64 -20.55
C PHE A 72 7.24 -7.99 -22.05
N ARG A 73 8.06 -7.37 -22.89
CA ARG A 73 8.09 -7.65 -24.34
C ARG A 73 9.14 -8.69 -24.73
N GLU A 74 10.24 -8.82 -23.99
CA GLU A 74 11.36 -9.70 -24.39
C GLU A 74 11.29 -11.12 -23.81
N ASP A 75 10.56 -11.37 -22.72
CA ASP A 75 10.58 -12.66 -21.99
C ASP A 75 9.44 -13.65 -22.36
N TRP A 76 8.64 -13.37 -23.41
CA TRP A 76 7.55 -14.29 -23.83
C TRP A 76 7.96 -15.28 -24.94
N LEU A 77 9.17 -15.17 -25.51
CA LEU A 77 9.61 -15.96 -26.68
C LEU A 77 11.01 -16.62 -26.55
N SER A 78 11.46 -16.92 -25.34
CA SER A 78 12.65 -17.76 -25.12
C SER A 78 12.34 -18.97 -24.25
#